data_AF-A0A914QPA2-F1
#
_entry.id   AF-A0A914QPA2-F1
#
_cell.length_a   1.000
_cell.length_b   1.000
_cell.length_c   1.000
_cell.angle_alpha   90.00
_cell.angle_beta   90.00
_cell.angle_gamma   90.00
#
_symmetry.space_group_name_H-M   'P 1'
#
loop_
_entity.id
_entity.type
_entity.pdbx_description
1 polymer ?
#
loop_
_entity_poly.entity_id
_entity_poly.type
_entity_poly.pdbx_seq_one_letter_code
_entity_poly.pdbx_strand_id
1 'polypeptide(L)'
;MFHDFTPTGLSPKQRQKYRAVDLYEHLSAAYMGIEERSKAQNRTFNSSHPDAVAILKALDSIFAHRLLNGEKCYWNFVKNFLSVSQQLDLQAEWKTKRNRALSLAWLKDGLNKLV
;
A
#
# COMPACT_ATOMS: atom_id res chain seq x y z
N MET A 1 -12.88 -24.60 -0.67
CA MET A 1 -12.76 -24.36 -2.13
C MET A 1 -12.83 -22.86 -2.31
N PHE A 2 -11.69 -22.18 -2.52
CA PHE A 2 -11.68 -20.73 -2.71
C PHE A 2 -12.14 -20.43 -4.14
N HIS A 3 -13.35 -19.88 -4.28
CA HIS A 3 -13.83 -19.41 -5.57
C HIS A 3 -12.97 -18.23 -6.02
N ASP A 4 -12.58 -18.23 -7.31
CA ASP A 4 -11.85 -17.14 -7.93
C ASP A 4 -12.55 -15.81 -7.67
N PHE A 5 -11.98 -14.96 -6.81
CA PHE A 5 -12.37 -13.56 -6.62
C PHE A 5 -11.94 -12.71 -7.83
N THR A 6 -12.21 -13.17 -9.05
CA THR A 6 -12.07 -12.34 -10.24
C THR A 6 -13.30 -11.45 -10.33
N PRO A 7 -13.14 -10.11 -10.30
CA PRO A 7 -14.26 -9.21 -10.51
C PRO A 7 -14.89 -9.50 -11.87
N THR A 8 -16.15 -9.93 -11.86
CA THR A 8 -16.96 -10.08 -13.06
C THR A 8 -17.19 -8.69 -13.66
N GLY A 9 -16.80 -8.50 -14.93
CA GLY A 9 -16.98 -7.24 -15.66
C GLY A 9 -15.70 -6.62 -16.27
N LEU A 10 -14.51 -7.14 -15.95
CA LEU A 10 -13.26 -6.65 -16.55
C LEU A 10 -12.92 -7.39 -17.85
N SER A 11 -12.56 -6.64 -18.89
CA SER A 11 -12.07 -7.21 -20.17
C SER A 11 -10.75 -7.96 -19.99
N PRO A 12 -10.42 -8.94 -20.85
CA PRO A 12 -9.17 -9.71 -20.77
C PRO A 12 -7.90 -8.84 -20.72
N LYS A 13 -7.86 -7.72 -21.45
CA LYS A 13 -6.74 -6.75 -21.42
C LYS A 13 -6.63 -6.03 -20.07
N GLN A 14 -7.75 -5.70 -19.44
CA GLN A 14 -7.75 -5.12 -18.09
C GLN A 14 -7.30 -6.15 -17.05
N ARG A 15 -7.69 -7.42 -17.20
CA ARG A 15 -7.21 -8.52 -16.33
C ARG A 15 -5.69 -8.73 -16.44
N GLN A 16 -5.11 -8.49 -17.62
CA GLN A 16 -3.68 -8.62 -17.86
C GLN A 16 -2.85 -7.52 -17.19
N LYS A 17 -3.37 -6.29 -17.11
CA LYS A 17 -2.72 -5.14 -16.43
C LYS A 17 -2.62 -5.30 -14.90
N TYR A 18 -3.33 -6.28 -14.34
CA TYR A 18 -3.49 -6.52 -12.91
C TYR A 18 -3.26 -8.00 -12.58
N ARG A 19 -2.21 -8.60 -13.13
CA ARG A 19 -1.79 -9.92 -12.64
C ARG A 19 -1.10 -9.75 -11.29
N ALA A 20 -1.46 -10.62 -10.35
CA ALA A 20 -0.81 -10.66 -9.03
C ALA A 20 0.70 -10.95 -9.15
N VAL A 21 1.11 -11.65 -10.21
CA VAL A 21 2.51 -11.94 -10.54
C VAL A 21 3.31 -10.65 -10.76
N ASP A 22 2.81 -9.74 -11.60
CA ASP A 22 3.50 -8.47 -11.89
C ASP A 22 3.65 -7.61 -10.63
N LEU A 23 2.66 -7.62 -9.74
CA LEU A 23 2.75 -6.90 -8.46
C LEU A 23 3.76 -7.51 -7.50
N TYR A 24 3.84 -8.84 -7.45
CA TYR A 24 4.81 -9.56 -6.64
C TYR A 24 6.23 -9.31 -7.12
N GLU A 25 6.47 -9.32 -8.43
CA GLU A 25 7.76 -8.97 -9.03
C GLU A 25 8.18 -7.54 -8.70
N HIS A 26 7.25 -6.57 -8.78
CA HIS A 26 7.52 -5.19 -8.38
C HIS A 26 7.86 -5.05 -6.89
N LEU A 27 7.15 -5.77 -6.01
CA LEU A 27 7.45 -5.76 -4.57
C LEU A 27 8.81 -6.40 -4.28
N SER A 28 9.09 -7.55 -4.90
CA SER A 28 10.32 -8.31 -4.72
C SER A 28 11.53 -7.50 -5.19
N ALA A 29 11.44 -6.87 -6.37
CA ALA A 29 12.50 -5.99 -6.86
C ALA A 29 12.74 -4.76 -5.96
N ALA A 30 11.66 -4.15 -5.45
CA ALA A 30 11.77 -3.03 -4.51
C ALA A 30 12.42 -3.46 -3.19
N TYR A 31 12.02 -4.62 -2.64
CA TYR A 31 12.57 -5.15 -1.40
C TYR A 31 14.04 -5.55 -1.53
N MET A 32 14.40 -6.29 -2.58
CA MET A 32 15.79 -6.72 -2.83
C MET A 32 16.73 -5.53 -3.00
N GLY A 33 16.30 -4.50 -3.74
CA GLY A 33 17.08 -3.28 -3.89
C GLY A 33 17.33 -2.55 -2.57
N ILE A 34 16.47 -2.75 -1.57
CA ILE A 34 16.55 -2.08 -0.27
C ILE A 34 17.35 -2.89 0.72
N GLU A 35 17.23 -4.21 0.70
CA GLU A 35 18.05 -5.08 1.53
C GLU A 35 19.54 -4.94 1.19
N GLU A 36 19.88 -4.91 -0.10
CA GLU A 36 21.27 -4.72 -0.55
C GLU A 36 21.84 -3.35 -0.13
N ARG A 37 21.02 -2.29 -0.20
CA ARG A 37 21.45 -0.92 0.13
C ARG A 37 21.41 -0.62 1.64
N SER A 38 20.50 -1.23 2.38
CA SER A 38 20.40 -1.14 3.84
C SER A 38 21.54 -1.88 4.53
N LYS A 39 21.97 -3.04 4.03
CA LYS A 39 23.19 -3.73 4.49
C LYS A 39 24.45 -2.87 4.30
N ALA A 40 24.45 -1.97 3.32
CA ALA A 40 25.58 -1.07 3.07
C ALA A 40 25.62 0.15 3.99
N GLN A 41 24.49 0.58 4.55
CA GLN A 41 24.39 1.80 5.38
C GLN A 41 23.29 1.65 6.43
N ASN A 42 23.67 1.64 7.72
CA ASN A 42 22.78 1.79 8.89
C ASN A 42 22.01 3.12 8.83
N ARG A 43 20.98 3.22 7.99
CA ARG A 43 20.22 4.46 7.76
C ARG A 43 18.74 4.24 7.97
N THR A 44 18.17 5.09 8.81
CA THR A 44 16.73 5.33 8.89
C THR A 44 16.23 5.91 7.57
N PHE A 45 15.30 5.20 6.94
CA PHE A 45 14.69 5.62 5.68
C PHE A 45 13.64 6.72 5.94
N ASN A 46 13.99 7.97 5.66
CA ASN A 46 13.04 9.09 5.73
C ASN A 46 12.14 9.15 4.49
N SER A 47 11.07 9.94 4.55
CA SER A 47 10.06 10.09 3.49
C SER A 47 10.59 10.68 2.17
N SER A 48 11.82 11.19 2.15
CA SER A 48 12.51 11.73 0.99
C SER A 48 13.45 10.72 0.34
N HIS A 49 13.68 9.56 0.96
CA HIS A 49 14.58 8.55 0.42
C HIS A 49 13.92 7.85 -0.80
N PRO A 50 14.59 7.80 -1.97
CA PRO A 50 14.02 7.22 -3.19
C PRO A 50 13.49 5.79 -3.00
N ASP A 51 14.23 4.98 -2.24
CA ASP A 51 13.82 3.61 -1.92
C ASP A 51 12.57 3.53 -1.02
N ALA A 52 12.45 4.39 -0.02
CA ALA A 52 11.26 4.45 0.84
C ALA A 52 10.02 4.84 0.02
N VAL A 53 10.20 5.77 -0.92
CA VAL A 53 9.17 6.16 -1.88
C VAL A 53 8.81 5.00 -2.82
N ALA A 54 9.79 4.19 -3.25
CA ALA A 54 9.56 3.03 -4.09
C ALA A 54 8.76 1.93 -3.38
N ILE A 55 9.11 1.57 -2.13
CA ILE A 55 8.30 0.64 -1.31
C ILE A 55 6.89 1.18 -1.14
N LEU A 56 6.76 2.44 -0.74
CA LEU A 56 5.45 3.02 -0.48
C LEU A 56 4.56 2.95 -1.72
N LYS A 57 5.11 3.24 -2.90
CA LYS A 57 4.39 3.12 -4.19
C LYS A 57 4.03 1.68 -4.54
N ALA A 58 4.92 0.72 -4.29
CA ALA A 58 4.67 -0.69 -4.55
C ALA A 58 3.55 -1.23 -3.64
N LEU A 59 3.65 -0.98 -2.33
CA LEU A 59 2.63 -1.37 -1.35
C LEU A 59 1.29 -0.68 -1.63
N ASP A 60 1.30 0.63 -1.91
CA ASP A 60 0.08 1.36 -2.30
C ASP A 60 -0.59 0.73 -3.53
N SER A 61 0.20 0.30 -4.51
CA SER A 61 -0.31 -0.35 -5.72
C SER A 61 -0.89 -1.74 -5.44
N ILE A 62 -0.32 -2.48 -4.49
CA ILE A 62 -0.81 -3.79 -4.05
C ILE A 62 -2.11 -3.63 -3.26
N PHE A 63 -2.16 -2.75 -2.27
CA PHE A 63 -3.37 -2.52 -1.48
C PHE A 63 -4.50 -1.92 -2.32
N ALA A 64 -4.16 -1.13 -3.34
CA ALA A 64 -5.14 -0.62 -4.30
C ALA A 64 -5.55 -1.65 -5.37
N HIS A 65 -4.92 -2.82 -5.43
CA HIS A 65 -5.17 -3.81 -6.45
C HIS A 65 -6.61 -4.30 -6.42
N ARG A 66 -7.27 -4.32 -7.58
CA ARG A 66 -8.68 -4.74 -7.75
C ARG A 66 -9.71 -3.97 -6.91
N LEU A 67 -9.35 -2.82 -6.33
CA LEU A 67 -10.36 -1.88 -5.86
C LEU A 67 -11.09 -1.32 -7.09
N LEU A 68 -12.30 -1.84 -7.32
CA LEU A 68 -13.09 -1.63 -8.54
C LEU A 68 -13.45 -0.17 -8.81
N ASN A 69 -13.41 0.68 -7.79
CA ASN A 69 -13.91 2.05 -7.84
C ASN A 69 -12.76 3.06 -7.76
N GLY A 70 -12.04 3.25 -8.87
CA GLY A 70 -11.34 4.47 -9.32
C GLY A 70 -10.30 5.18 -8.41
N GLU A 71 -10.56 5.31 -7.12
CA GLU A 71 -9.78 6.15 -6.20
C GLU A 71 -8.61 5.44 -5.52
N LYS A 72 -8.32 4.16 -5.83
CA LYS A 72 -7.24 3.40 -5.17
C LYS A 72 -7.32 3.50 -3.63
N CYS A 73 -8.54 3.47 -3.10
CA CYS A 73 -8.83 3.85 -1.73
C CYS A 73 -9.18 2.62 -0.87
N TYR A 74 -8.17 2.04 -0.22
CA TYR A 74 -8.34 0.89 0.69
C TYR A 74 -8.73 1.28 2.12
N TRP A 75 -8.87 2.58 2.43
CA TRP A 75 -9.23 3.04 3.78
C TRP A 75 -10.58 2.51 4.25
N ASN A 76 -11.55 2.41 3.34
CA ASN A 76 -12.87 1.86 3.65
C ASN A 76 -12.84 0.40 4.12
N PHE A 77 -11.80 -0.35 3.72
CA PHE A 77 -11.55 -1.70 4.20
C PHE A 77 -10.75 -1.67 5.51
N VAL A 78 -9.62 -0.96 5.52
CA VAL A 78 -8.69 -0.86 6.67
C VAL A 78 -9.39 -0.38 7.94
N LYS A 79 -10.27 0.62 7.86
CA LYS A 79 -10.93 1.19 9.03
C LYS A 79 -11.76 0.17 9.82
N ASN A 80 -12.22 -0.92 9.21
CA ASN A 80 -12.97 -1.96 9.92
C ASN A 80 -12.08 -2.79 10.86
N PHE A 81 -10.76 -2.70 10.72
CA PHE A 81 -9.78 -3.36 11.58
C PHE A 81 -9.18 -2.41 12.64
N LEU A 82 -9.63 -1.15 12.67
CA LEU A 82 -9.17 -0.13 13.60
C LEU A 82 -10.30 0.25 14.55
N SER A 83 -9.98 0.44 15.83
CA SER A 83 -10.93 1.04 16.78
C SER A 83 -11.28 2.47 16.38
N VAL A 84 -12.43 2.97 16.85
CA VAL A 84 -12.83 4.36 16.57
C VAL A 84 -11.78 5.36 17.06
N SER A 85 -11.14 5.11 18.21
CA SER A 85 -10.02 5.94 18.71
C SER A 85 -8.87 5.97 17.70
N GLN A 86 -8.39 4.81 17.25
CA GLN A 86 -7.27 4.72 16.31
C GLN A 86 -7.57 5.44 14.98
N GLN A 87 -8.82 5.42 14.53
CA GLN A 87 -9.24 6.16 13.33
C GLN A 87 -9.20 7.67 13.56
N LEU A 88 -9.63 8.15 14.73
CA LEU A 88 -9.61 9.56 15.10
C LEU A 88 -8.18 10.06 15.28
N ASP A 89 -7.33 9.27 15.93
CA ASP A 89 -5.92 9.58 16.15
C ASP A 89 -5.20 9.77 14.81
N LEU A 90 -5.39 8.83 13.87
CA LEU A 90 -4.82 8.92 12.52
C LEU A 90 -5.30 10.17 11.76
N GLN A 91 -6.59 10.50 11.86
CA GLN A 91 -7.15 11.71 11.22
C GLN A 91 -6.58 13.00 11.80
N ALA A 92 -6.38 13.03 13.12
CA ALA A 92 -5.83 14.17 13.83
C ALA A 92 -4.34 14.36 13.51
N GLU A 93 -3.56 13.29 13.57
CA GLU A 93 -2.11 13.29 13.29
C GLU A 93 -1.81 13.75 11.86
N TRP A 94 -2.52 13.17 10.88
CA TRP A 94 -2.31 13.48 9.46
C TRP A 94 -3.16 14.63 8.94
N LYS A 95 -3.95 15.27 9.80
CA LYS A 95 -4.82 16.43 9.51
C LYS A 95 -5.68 16.24 8.26
N THR A 96 -6.24 15.04 8.08
CA THR A 96 -7.02 14.70 6.89
C THR A 96 -8.21 13.82 7.21
N LYS A 97 -9.30 14.05 6.50
CA LYS A 97 -10.51 13.20 6.51
C LYS A 97 -10.76 12.52 5.17
N ARG A 98 -9.91 12.78 4.17
CA ARG A 98 -10.06 12.23 2.82
C ARG A 98 -9.61 10.77 2.84
N ASN A 99 -10.50 9.85 2.43
CA ASN A 99 -10.24 8.41 2.50
C ASN A 99 -8.93 8.00 1.79
N ARG A 100 -8.64 8.56 0.60
CA ARG A 100 -7.38 8.29 -0.10
C ARG A 100 -6.14 8.76 0.66
N ALA A 101 -6.22 9.91 1.33
CA ALA A 101 -5.12 10.40 2.16
C ALA A 101 -4.97 9.54 3.42
N LEU A 102 -6.07 9.05 4.00
CA LEU A 102 -6.06 8.13 5.14
C LEU A 102 -5.49 6.76 4.78
N SER A 103 -5.73 6.26 3.56
CA SER A 103 -5.04 5.07 3.03
C SER A 103 -3.51 5.21 3.08
N LEU A 104 -2.99 6.34 2.60
CA LEU A 104 -1.55 6.59 2.61
C LEU A 104 -1.01 6.84 4.02
N ALA A 105 -1.76 7.58 4.85
CA ALA A 105 -1.41 7.84 6.24
C ALA A 105 -1.25 6.52 7.02
N TRP A 106 -2.25 5.64 6.96
CA TRP A 106 -2.20 4.34 7.60
C TRP A 106 -1.00 3.50 7.13
N LEU A 107 -0.72 3.50 5.84
CA LEU A 107 0.42 2.75 5.29
C LEU A 107 1.76 3.31 5.79
N LYS A 108 1.92 4.63 5.82
CA LYS A 108 3.13 5.28 6.33
C LYS A 108 3.32 5.02 7.82
N ASP A 109 2.27 5.12 8.62
CA ASP A 109 2.32 4.83 10.05
C ASP A 109 2.67 3.37 10.33
N GLY A 110 2.14 2.45 9.54
CA GLY A 110 2.49 1.04 9.63
C GLY A 110 3.99 0.81 9.38
N LEU A 111 4.56 1.47 8.37
CA LEU A 111 5.98 1.38 8.07
C LEU A 111 6.86 2.04 9.16
N ASN A 112 6.42 3.17 9.71
CA ASN A 112 7.16 3.87 10.77
C ASN A 112 7.20 3.09 12.09
N LYS A 113 6.18 2.28 12.39
CA LYS A 113 6.12 1.45 13.61
C LYS A 113 6.93 0.16 13.53
N LEU A 114 7.37 -0.24 12.34
CA LEU A 114 8.18 -1.43 12.11
C LEU A 114 9.69 -1.16 12.25
N VAL A 115 10.08 0.12 12.32
CA VAL A 115 11.45 0.62 12.56
C VAL A 115 11.58 1.02 14.02
#